data_AF-A0A1V5NX62-F1
#
_entry.id   AF-A0A1V5NX62-F1
#
_cell.length_a   1.000
_cell.length_b   1.000
_cell.length_c   1.000
_cell.angle_alpha   90.00
_cell.angle_beta   90.00
_cell.angle_gamma   90.00
#
_symmetry.space_group_name_H-M   'P 1'
#
loop_
_entity.id
_entity.type
_entity.pdbx_description
1 polymer ?
#
loop_
_entity_poly.entity_id
_entity_poly.type
_entity_poly.pdbx_seq_one_letter_code
_entity_poly.pdbx_strand_id
1 'polypeptide(L)'
;MISLLKKDLLIQKKSFLFLFLYGIFMFIVFNNPVFEDMIYIMGMIIAVYFFLVTASMEDDKNKSEIILNSLPLSKSQIVLAKYLSVFAYILIGAVLLGVVGLLFQLAAFSLTPRLINAVDLLAAGMLVSICVSVYFPLYFRFGASALRLFSVVFFLIFFFMPRYLLDLYRTYEGTEAVRLLNKFFIEQSPFVPAAAVIFIILMLMTGSFLISRYIYLRKEF
;
A
#
# COMPACT_ATOMS: atom_id res chain seq x y z
N MET A 1 17.91 -7.40 12.57
CA MET A 1 16.58 -7.08 11.97
C MET A 1 16.18 -5.62 12.20
N ILE A 2 16.17 -5.11 13.44
CA ILE A 2 15.82 -3.71 13.73
C ILE A 2 16.75 -2.71 12.99
N SER A 3 18.03 -3.03 12.81
CA SER A 3 18.96 -2.21 12.03
C SER A 3 18.56 -2.08 10.55
N LEU A 4 17.99 -3.12 9.95
CA LEU A 4 17.51 -3.11 8.56
C LEU A 4 16.28 -2.22 8.43
N LEU A 5 15.33 -2.34 9.36
CA LEU A 5 14.16 -1.45 9.41
C LEU A 5 14.57 0.02 9.58
N LYS A 6 15.56 0.29 10.46
CA LYS A 6 16.09 1.65 10.65
C LYS A 6 16.73 2.18 9.36
N LYS A 7 17.49 1.35 8.63
CA LYS A 7 18.06 1.71 7.32
C LYS A 7 16.94 2.13 6.35
N ASP A 8 15.92 1.30 6.18
CA ASP A 8 14.81 1.56 5.26
C ASP A 8 14.08 2.86 5.59
N LEU A 9 13.83 3.12 6.89
CA LEU A 9 13.20 4.35 7.36
C LEU A 9 14.07 5.60 7.16
N LEU A 10 15.39 5.48 7.34
CA LEU A 10 16.32 6.59 7.14
C LEU A 10 16.40 7.01 5.67
N ILE A 11 16.37 6.05 4.75
CA ILE A 11 16.31 6.31 3.30
C ILE A 11 15.03 7.08 2.96
N GLN A 12 13.91 6.69 3.59
CA GLN A 12 12.60 7.28 3.33
C GLN A 12 12.47 8.75 3.77
N LYS A 13 13.33 9.21 4.69
CA LYS A 13 13.26 10.58 5.23
C LYS A 13 13.33 11.66 4.15
N LYS A 14 14.09 11.42 3.07
CA LYS A 14 14.21 12.36 1.94
C LYS A 14 12.91 12.47 1.14
N SER A 15 12.09 11.42 1.14
CA SER A 15 10.83 11.33 0.41
C SER A 15 9.63 11.84 1.20
N PHE A 16 9.77 12.18 2.49
CA PHE A 16 8.65 12.69 3.30
C PHE A 16 8.13 14.04 2.81
N LEU A 17 9.00 14.95 2.38
CA LEU A 17 8.57 16.23 1.82
C LEU A 17 7.76 16.01 0.53
N PHE A 18 8.22 15.11 -0.32
CA PHE A 18 7.50 14.76 -1.56
C PHE A 18 6.14 14.14 -1.24
N LEU A 19 6.08 13.22 -0.28
CA LEU A 19 4.81 12.61 0.13
C LEU A 19 3.85 13.62 0.74
N PHE A 20 4.34 14.57 1.53
CA PHE A 20 3.53 15.64 2.10
C PHE A 20 2.92 16.53 1.00
N LEU A 21 3.74 16.97 0.05
CA LEU A 21 3.27 17.77 -1.09
C LEU A 21 2.29 16.97 -1.97
N TYR A 22 2.55 15.68 -2.16
CA TYR A 22 1.65 14.78 -2.86
C TYR A 22 0.30 14.62 -2.14
N GLY A 23 0.30 14.54 -0.81
CA GLY A 23 -0.92 14.56 0.00
C GLY A 23 -1.77 15.78 -0.31
N ILE A 24 -1.17 16.97 -0.31
CA ILE A 24 -1.86 18.22 -0.66
C ILE A 24 -2.46 18.14 -2.08
N PHE A 25 -1.68 17.64 -3.05
CA PHE A 25 -2.14 17.45 -4.42
C PHE A 25 -3.37 16.53 -4.50
N MET A 26 -3.37 15.42 -3.75
CA MET A 26 -4.51 14.48 -3.72
C MET A 26 -5.79 15.14 -3.22
N PHE A 27 -5.72 15.95 -2.15
CA PHE A 27 -6.88 16.67 -1.62
C PHE A 27 -7.44 17.69 -2.61
N ILE A 28 -6.59 18.29 -3.46
CA ILE A 28 -7.03 19.24 -4.49
C ILE A 28 -7.68 18.52 -5.67
N VAL A 29 -7.04 17.47 -6.19
CA VAL A 29 -7.50 16.76 -7.41
C VAL A 29 -8.76 15.95 -7.16
N PHE A 30 -8.84 15.27 -6.02
CA PHE A 30 -9.98 14.42 -5.67
C PHE A 30 -11.04 15.18 -4.87
N ASN A 31 -11.06 16.50 -4.94
CA ASN A 31 -12.14 17.33 -4.44
C ASN A 31 -13.40 17.20 -5.31
N ASN A 32 -13.98 16.01 -5.34
CA ASN A 32 -15.23 15.74 -6.00
C ASN A 32 -16.08 14.90 -5.04
N PRO A 33 -17.38 15.21 -4.88
CA PRO A 33 -18.27 14.48 -3.97
C PRO A 33 -18.33 12.96 -4.24
N VAL A 34 -17.99 12.52 -5.46
CA VAL A 34 -17.94 11.09 -5.80
C VAL A 34 -16.73 10.37 -5.18
N PHE A 35 -15.61 11.09 -4.95
CA PHE A 35 -14.34 10.49 -4.53
C PHE A 35 -13.91 10.87 -3.11
N GLU A 36 -14.71 11.66 -2.40
CA GLU A 36 -14.38 12.19 -1.07
C GLU A 36 -14.01 11.09 -0.07
N ASP A 37 -14.78 10.00 -0.02
CA ASP A 37 -14.50 8.85 0.85
C ASP A 37 -13.27 8.03 0.42
N MET A 38 -12.80 8.19 -0.82
CA MET A 38 -11.68 7.42 -1.37
C MET A 38 -10.34 8.12 -1.27
N ILE A 39 -10.30 9.42 -0.93
CA ILE A 39 -9.07 10.24 -0.92
C ILE A 39 -7.99 9.60 -0.03
N TYR A 40 -8.36 9.22 1.20
CA TYR A 40 -7.42 8.61 2.16
C TYR A 40 -6.93 7.24 1.69
N ILE A 41 -7.83 6.41 1.16
CA ILE A 41 -7.50 5.06 0.68
C ILE A 41 -6.53 5.16 -0.50
N MET A 42 -6.87 5.96 -1.50
CA MET A 42 -6.07 6.18 -2.71
C MET A 42 -4.72 6.84 -2.38
N GLY A 43 -4.74 7.86 -1.52
CA GLY A 43 -3.53 8.53 -1.05
C GLY A 43 -2.58 7.58 -0.33
N MET A 44 -3.08 6.75 0.58
CA MET A 44 -2.26 5.79 1.34
C MET A 44 -1.62 4.74 0.44
N ILE A 45 -2.37 4.20 -0.53
CA ILE A 45 -1.85 3.19 -1.45
C ILE A 45 -0.70 3.77 -2.27
N ILE A 46 -0.86 4.99 -2.80
CA ILE A 46 0.21 5.64 -3.56
C ILE A 46 1.39 5.99 -2.65
N ALA A 47 1.14 6.43 -1.42
CA ALA A 47 2.21 6.70 -0.45
C ALA A 47 3.09 5.47 -0.24
N VAL A 48 2.47 4.32 0.05
CA VAL A 48 3.17 3.07 0.26
C VAL A 48 3.86 2.59 -1.02
N TYR A 49 3.18 2.72 -2.16
CA TYR A 49 3.77 2.37 -3.46
C TYR A 49 5.02 3.18 -3.77
N PHE A 50 4.98 4.50 -3.54
CA PHE A 50 6.11 5.39 -3.74
C PHE A 50 7.28 5.03 -2.82
N PHE A 51 6.99 4.65 -1.57
CA PHE A 51 7.99 4.19 -0.62
C PHE A 51 8.63 2.88 -1.06
N LEU A 52 7.83 1.91 -1.52
CA LEU A 52 8.31 0.64 -2.07
C LEU A 52 9.25 0.84 -3.26
N VAL A 53 8.85 1.67 -4.22
CA VAL A 53 9.67 1.97 -5.41
C VAL A 53 10.96 2.68 -5.02
N THR A 54 10.88 3.71 -4.18
CA THR A 54 12.07 4.46 -3.74
C THR A 54 13.06 3.54 -3.02
N ALA A 55 12.59 2.74 -2.07
CA ALA A 55 13.43 1.80 -1.34
C ALA A 55 14.09 0.78 -2.28
N SER A 56 13.33 0.27 -3.25
CA SER A 56 13.82 -0.70 -4.23
C SER A 56 14.84 -0.11 -5.21
N MET A 57 14.64 1.14 -5.65
CA MET A 57 15.58 1.84 -6.53
C MET A 57 16.89 2.19 -5.83
N GLU A 58 16.82 2.63 -4.57
CA GLU A 58 18.02 2.89 -3.76
C GLU A 58 18.78 1.61 -3.43
N ASP A 59 18.07 0.50 -3.20
CA ASP A 59 18.71 -0.81 -3.02
C ASP A 59 19.46 -1.27 -4.27
N ASP A 60 18.89 -1.09 -5.46
CA ASP A 60 19.52 -1.43 -6.74
C ASP A 60 20.72 -0.53 -7.05
N LYS A 61 20.55 0.78 -6.89
CA LYS A 61 21.61 1.79 -7.12
C LYS A 61 22.84 1.55 -6.24
N ASN A 62 22.63 1.17 -4.98
CA ASN A 62 23.71 0.93 -4.02
C ASN A 62 24.19 -0.53 -4.00
N LYS A 63 23.69 -1.39 -4.89
CA LYS A 63 23.94 -2.85 -4.89
C LYS A 63 23.77 -3.46 -3.50
N SER A 64 22.73 -3.03 -2.79
CA SER A 64 22.49 -3.38 -1.38
C SER A 64 22.36 -4.90 -1.21
N GLU A 65 21.90 -5.65 -2.21
CA GLU A 65 21.84 -7.12 -2.15
C GLU A 65 23.22 -7.76 -1.91
N ILE A 66 24.28 -7.26 -2.54
CA ILE A 66 25.64 -7.80 -2.39
C ILE A 66 26.17 -7.50 -0.98
N ILE A 67 25.96 -6.28 -0.50
CA ILE A 67 26.39 -5.85 0.84
C ILE A 67 25.63 -6.60 1.93
N LEU A 68 24.34 -6.83 1.75
CA LEU A 68 23.52 -7.56 2.73
C LEU A 68 23.87 -9.04 2.78
N ASN A 69 24.29 -9.63 1.65
CA ASN A 69 24.74 -11.03 1.59
C ASN A 69 26.15 -11.25 2.14
N SER A 70 27.00 -10.22 2.24
CA SER A 70 28.31 -10.33 2.89
C SER A 70 28.25 -10.22 4.41
N LEU A 71 27.10 -9.80 4.96
CA LEU A 71 26.84 -9.80 6.40
C LEU A 71 26.38 -11.19 6.88
N PRO A 72 26.61 -11.56 8.14
CA PRO A 72 26.14 -12.80 8.74
C PRO A 72 24.63 -12.75 9.04
N LEU A 73 23.82 -12.47 8.01
CA LEU A 73 22.36 -12.36 8.06
C LEU A 73 21.73 -13.51 7.28
N SER A 74 20.65 -14.08 7.82
CA SER A 74 19.92 -15.09 7.06
C SER A 74 19.12 -14.45 5.92
N LYS A 75 19.12 -15.08 4.74
CA LYS A 75 18.31 -14.67 3.58
C LYS A 75 16.83 -14.47 3.93
N SER A 76 16.28 -15.31 4.82
CA SER A 76 14.90 -15.20 5.32
C SER A 76 14.65 -13.94 6.14
N GLN A 77 15.64 -13.47 6.92
CA GLN A 77 15.51 -12.23 7.69
C GLN A 77 15.50 -10.99 6.79
N ILE A 78 16.19 -11.03 5.64
CA ILE A 78 16.18 -9.95 4.65
C ILE A 78 14.78 -9.79 4.04
N VAL A 79 14.18 -10.92 3.62
CA VAL A 79 12.81 -10.92 3.08
C VAL A 79 11.82 -10.46 4.15
N LEU A 80 11.92 -10.98 5.38
CA LEU A 80 11.00 -10.61 6.47
C LEU A 80 11.10 -9.12 6.84
N ALA A 81 12.31 -8.55 6.81
CA ALA A 81 12.50 -7.11 7.06
C ALA A 81 11.74 -6.26 6.03
N LYS A 82 11.80 -6.59 4.73
CA LYS A 82 11.07 -5.86 3.69
C LYS A 82 9.55 -5.91 3.86
N TYR A 83 9.00 -7.07 4.22
CA TYR A 83 7.56 -7.20 4.51
C TYR A 83 7.16 -6.40 5.75
N LEU A 84 8.02 -6.37 6.78
CA LEU A 84 7.74 -5.61 7.99
C LEU A 84 7.83 -4.09 7.76
N SER A 85 8.72 -3.63 6.86
CA SER A 85 8.80 -2.23 6.43
C SER A 85 7.49 -1.71 5.81
N VAL A 86 6.71 -2.58 5.14
CA VAL A 86 5.39 -2.20 4.56
C VAL A 86 4.42 -1.71 5.63
N PHE A 87 4.35 -2.37 6.78
CA PHE A 87 3.47 -1.93 7.87
C PHE A 87 3.89 -0.57 8.40
N ALA A 88 5.20 -0.30 8.49
CA ALA A 88 5.69 1.01 8.85
C ALA A 88 5.32 2.07 7.79
N TYR A 89 5.39 1.74 6.50
CA TYR A 89 4.97 2.63 5.42
C TYR A 89 3.49 2.98 5.47
N ILE A 90 2.62 2.01 5.77
CA ILE A 90 1.17 2.24 5.95
C ILE A 90 0.94 3.24 7.10
N LEU A 91 1.58 3.02 8.25
CA LEU A 91 1.44 3.92 9.40
C LEU A 91 1.92 5.33 9.10
N ILE A 92 3.08 5.47 8.44
CA ILE A 92 3.62 6.78 8.08
C ILE A 92 2.70 7.48 7.07
N GLY A 93 2.19 6.76 6.06
CA GLY A 93 1.24 7.29 5.08
C GLY A 93 -0.04 7.76 5.75
N ALA A 94 -0.60 6.97 6.67
CA ALA A 94 -1.79 7.33 7.44
C ALA A 94 -1.59 8.59 8.29
N VAL A 95 -0.46 8.69 9.01
CA VAL A 95 -0.14 9.87 9.82
C VAL A 95 0.04 11.11 8.94
N LEU A 96 0.79 11.02 7.84
CA LEU A 96 1.03 12.17 6.96
C LEU A 96 -0.26 12.66 6.31
N LEU A 97 -1.08 11.75 5.78
CA LEU A 97 -2.36 12.12 5.18
C LEU A 97 -3.38 12.62 6.21
N GLY A 98 -3.36 12.05 7.43
CA GLY A 98 -4.14 12.55 8.56
C GLY A 98 -3.77 13.99 8.93
N VAL A 99 -2.47 14.30 8.99
CA VAL A 99 -1.98 15.67 9.24
C VAL A 99 -2.41 16.62 8.11
N VAL A 100 -2.27 16.22 6.84
CA VAL A 100 -2.72 17.04 5.72
C VAL A 100 -4.22 17.28 5.80
N GLY A 101 -5.04 16.24 6.04
CA GLY A 101 -6.49 16.39 6.19
C GLY A 101 -6.89 17.35 7.31
N LEU A 102 -6.21 17.27 8.47
CA LEU A 102 -6.42 18.20 9.58
C LEU A 102 -6.08 19.65 9.21
N LEU A 103 -5.00 19.88 8.45
CA LEU A 103 -4.62 21.23 7.99
C LEU A 103 -5.68 21.83 7.06
N PHE A 104 -6.25 21.03 6.15
CA PHE A 104 -7.34 21.47 5.27
C PHE A 104 -8.61 21.82 6.05
N GLN A 105 -8.95 21.02 7.07
CA GLN A 105 -10.09 21.26 7.95
C GLN A 105 -9.92 22.55 8.77
N LEU A 106 -8.73 22.79 9.34
CA LEU A 106 -8.42 23.98 10.14
C LEU A 106 -8.34 25.27 9.30
N ALA A 107 -7.89 25.17 8.06
CA ALA A 107 -7.76 26.32 7.16
C ALA A 107 -9.12 26.81 6.61
N ALA A 108 -10.25 26.23 7.05
CA ALA A 108 -11.60 26.55 6.60
C ALA A 108 -11.73 26.60 5.06
N PHE A 109 -10.93 25.80 4.36
CA PHE A 109 -11.19 25.56 2.95
C PHE A 109 -12.57 24.93 2.81
N SER A 110 -13.32 25.27 1.76
CA SER A 110 -14.58 24.61 1.39
C SER A 110 -14.45 23.11 1.14
N LEU A 111 -13.20 22.63 1.15
CA LEU A 111 -12.76 21.25 1.28
C LEU A 111 -12.92 20.87 2.75
N THR A 112 -14.07 20.31 3.15
CA THR A 112 -14.19 19.70 4.49
C THR A 112 -13.94 18.20 4.37
N PRO A 113 -12.69 17.71 4.24
CA PRO A 113 -12.47 16.28 4.21
C PRO A 113 -12.85 15.69 5.57
N ARG A 114 -13.58 14.59 5.51
CA ARG A 114 -13.81 13.70 6.65
C ARG A 114 -12.48 13.29 7.29
N LEU A 115 -12.45 13.12 8.61
CA LEU A 115 -11.27 12.58 9.31
C LEU A 115 -11.01 11.11 8.95
N ILE A 116 -9.73 10.73 8.94
CA ILE A 116 -9.31 9.35 8.70
C ILE A 116 -10.01 8.39 9.69
N ASN A 117 -10.67 7.36 9.15
CA ASN A 117 -11.37 6.35 9.93
C ASN A 117 -10.63 5.00 9.88
N ALA A 118 -10.94 4.10 10.82
CA ALA A 118 -10.42 2.74 10.86
C ALA A 118 -10.77 1.94 9.59
N VAL A 119 -11.93 2.23 8.98
CA VAL A 119 -12.34 1.61 7.70
C VAL A 119 -11.37 1.97 6.57
N ASP A 120 -10.92 3.23 6.52
CA ASP A 120 -10.00 3.71 5.49
C ASP A 120 -8.63 3.04 5.63
N LEU A 121 -8.18 2.85 6.89
CA LEU A 121 -6.94 2.15 7.19
C LEU A 121 -7.01 0.66 6.81
N LEU A 122 -8.14 0.00 7.10
CA LEU A 122 -8.36 -1.40 6.73
C LEU A 122 -8.45 -1.58 5.21
N ALA A 123 -9.18 -0.72 4.52
CA ALA A 123 -9.32 -0.74 3.06
C ALA A 123 -7.97 -0.47 2.37
N ALA A 124 -7.22 0.54 2.83
CA ALA A 124 -5.88 0.81 2.32
C ALA A 124 -4.92 -0.36 2.63
N GLY A 125 -4.96 -0.92 3.83
CA GLY A 125 -4.18 -2.10 4.20
C GLY A 125 -4.46 -3.31 3.31
N MET A 126 -5.72 -3.55 2.96
CA MET A 126 -6.13 -4.61 2.03
C MET A 126 -5.55 -4.37 0.63
N LEU A 127 -5.73 -3.18 0.08
CA LEU A 127 -5.23 -2.85 -1.25
C LEU A 127 -3.70 -2.85 -1.32
N VAL A 128 -3.02 -2.32 -0.31
CA VAL A 128 -1.56 -2.41 -0.18
C VAL A 128 -1.11 -3.86 -0.11
N SER A 129 -1.80 -4.72 0.64
CA SER A 129 -1.45 -6.15 0.75
C SER A 129 -1.56 -6.86 -0.59
N ILE A 130 -2.61 -6.59 -1.37
CA ILE A 130 -2.76 -7.09 -2.74
C ILE A 130 -1.58 -6.61 -3.60
N CYS A 131 -1.27 -5.31 -3.57
CA CYS A 131 -0.16 -4.76 -4.36
C CYS A 131 1.19 -5.38 -3.99
N VAL A 132 1.49 -5.46 -2.70
CA VAL A 132 2.72 -6.03 -2.15
C VAL A 132 2.84 -7.52 -2.46
N SER A 133 1.71 -8.25 -2.46
CA SER A 133 1.69 -9.68 -2.73
C SER A 133 2.18 -10.05 -4.12
N VAL A 134 2.02 -9.13 -5.08
CA VAL A 134 2.50 -9.29 -6.45
C VAL A 134 3.87 -8.63 -6.61
N TYR A 135 4.08 -7.46 -5.99
CA TYR A 135 5.29 -6.66 -6.13
C TYR A 135 6.55 -7.39 -5.63
N PHE A 136 6.55 -7.92 -4.41
CA PHE A 136 7.77 -8.49 -3.83
C PHE A 136 8.25 -9.77 -4.52
N PRO A 137 7.39 -10.76 -4.85
CA PRO A 137 7.83 -11.92 -5.62
C PRO A 137 8.47 -11.54 -6.96
N LEU A 138 7.92 -10.54 -7.65
CA LEU A 138 8.48 -10.03 -8.90
C LEU A 138 9.83 -9.32 -8.68
N TYR A 139 9.92 -8.49 -7.64
CA TYR A 139 11.16 -7.81 -7.25
C TYR A 139 12.29 -8.81 -7.00
N PHE A 140 12.06 -9.84 -6.18
CA PHE A 140 13.10 -10.81 -5.85
C PHE A 140 13.50 -11.69 -7.05
N ARG A 141 12.56 -11.98 -7.96
CA ARG A 141 12.82 -12.84 -9.12
C ARG A 141 13.56 -12.13 -10.25
N PHE A 142 13.16 -10.91 -10.57
CA PHE A 142 13.60 -10.23 -11.80
C PHE A 142 14.38 -8.93 -11.54
N GLY A 143 14.48 -8.49 -10.29
CA GLY A 143 15.15 -7.24 -9.92
C GLY A 143 14.47 -6.01 -10.52
N ALA A 144 15.20 -4.89 -10.59
CA ALA A 144 14.70 -3.56 -10.98
C ALA A 144 13.98 -3.49 -12.33
N SER A 145 14.32 -4.36 -13.28
CA SER A 145 13.70 -4.37 -14.61
C SER A 145 12.22 -4.72 -14.58
N ALA A 146 11.79 -5.68 -13.74
CA ALA A 146 10.37 -6.01 -13.61
C ALA A 146 9.56 -4.95 -12.88
N LEU A 147 10.20 -4.12 -12.03
CA LEU A 147 9.52 -3.02 -11.36
C LEU A 147 9.05 -1.93 -12.32
N ARG A 148 9.75 -1.72 -13.44
CA ARG A 148 9.30 -0.77 -14.46
C ARG A 148 8.00 -1.22 -15.10
N LEU A 149 7.90 -2.51 -15.48
CA LEU A 149 6.66 -3.07 -16.01
C LEU A 149 5.55 -3.03 -14.95
N PHE A 150 5.85 -3.42 -13.70
CA PHE A 150 4.89 -3.35 -12.61
C PHE A 150 4.38 -1.92 -12.39
N SER A 151 5.24 -0.91 -12.47
CA SER A 151 4.84 0.50 -12.34
C SER A 151 3.80 0.92 -13.36
N VAL A 152 3.98 0.52 -14.62
CA VAL A 152 3.03 0.84 -15.69
C VAL A 152 1.70 0.14 -15.44
N VAL A 153 1.73 -1.14 -15.11
CA VAL A 153 0.50 -1.92 -14.83
C VAL A 153 -0.23 -1.38 -13.60
N PHE A 154 0.50 -1.07 -12.53
CA PHE A 154 -0.04 -0.49 -11.31
C PHE A 154 -0.70 0.85 -11.58
N PHE A 155 -0.05 1.73 -12.36
CA PHE A 155 -0.63 3.03 -12.73
C PHE A 155 -1.95 2.87 -13.52
N LEU A 156 -2.00 1.94 -14.47
CA LEU A 156 -3.21 1.65 -15.24
C LEU A 156 -4.34 1.14 -14.31
N ILE A 157 -4.06 0.15 -13.47
CA ILE A 157 -5.08 -0.38 -12.55
C ILE A 157 -5.54 0.73 -11.59
N PHE A 158 -4.61 1.52 -11.05
CA PHE A 158 -4.96 2.56 -10.09
C PHE A 158 -5.89 3.63 -10.66
N PHE A 159 -5.67 4.08 -11.89
CA PHE A 159 -6.50 5.13 -12.51
C PHE A 159 -7.81 4.60 -13.11
N PHE A 160 -7.80 3.42 -13.74
CA PHE A 160 -8.97 2.91 -14.47
C PHE A 160 -9.88 2.04 -13.60
N MET A 161 -9.34 1.32 -12.61
CA MET A 161 -10.11 0.34 -11.85
C MET A 161 -11.19 0.95 -10.94
N PRO A 162 -10.99 2.07 -10.23
CA PRO A 162 -12.02 2.63 -9.35
C PRO A 162 -13.33 2.95 -10.09
N ARG A 163 -13.23 3.60 -11.25
CA ARG A 163 -14.40 3.93 -12.08
C ARG A 163 -15.08 2.68 -12.61
N TYR A 164 -14.30 1.72 -13.11
CA TYR A 164 -14.83 0.46 -13.62
C TYR A 164 -15.56 -0.35 -12.53
N LEU A 165 -15.02 -0.40 -11.31
CA LEU A 165 -15.67 -1.05 -10.17
C LEU A 165 -16.97 -0.36 -9.77
N LEU A 166 -17.02 0.97 -9.81
CA LEU A 166 -18.24 1.72 -9.53
C LEU A 166 -19.34 1.43 -10.57
N ASP A 167 -18.99 1.38 -11.86
CA ASP A 167 -19.92 1.08 -12.94
C ASP A 167 -20.43 -0.37 -12.86
N LEU A 168 -19.55 -1.32 -12.52
CA LEU A 168 -19.94 -2.71 -12.23
C LEU A 168 -20.90 -2.81 -11.05
N TYR A 169 -20.60 -2.14 -9.93
CA TYR A 169 -21.45 -2.16 -8.74
C TYR A 169 -22.87 -1.65 -9.07
N ARG A 170 -22.98 -0.55 -9.81
CA ARG A 170 -24.28 0.02 -10.21
C ARG A 170 -25.05 -0.86 -11.19
N THR A 171 -24.34 -1.54 -12.10
CA THR A 171 -24.96 -2.42 -13.10
C THR A 171 -25.54 -3.70 -12.48
N TYR A 172 -24.88 -4.24 -11.45
CA TYR A 172 -25.25 -5.50 -10.81
C TYR A 172 -25.89 -5.32 -9.43
N GLU A 173 -26.28 -4.11 -9.05
CA GLU A 173 -26.83 -3.78 -7.72
C GLU A 173 -28.03 -4.68 -7.32
N GLY A 174 -28.83 -5.11 -8.30
CA GLY A 174 -29.98 -6.00 -8.09
C GLY A 174 -29.66 -7.50 -8.02
N THR A 175 -28.41 -7.93 -8.21
CA THR A 175 -28.05 -9.35 -8.18
C THR A 175 -27.86 -9.87 -6.76
N GLU A 176 -28.11 -11.17 -6.55
CA GLU A 176 -27.92 -11.80 -5.23
C GLU A 176 -26.48 -11.68 -4.72
N ALA A 177 -25.48 -11.70 -5.62
CA ALA A 177 -24.08 -11.53 -5.25
C ALA A 177 -23.80 -10.18 -4.59
N VAL A 178 -24.27 -9.07 -5.19
CA VAL A 178 -24.08 -7.73 -4.62
C VAL A 178 -24.90 -7.57 -3.33
N ARG A 179 -26.09 -8.15 -3.27
CA ARG A 179 -26.92 -8.14 -2.06
C ARG A 179 -26.26 -8.87 -0.89
N LEU A 180 -25.62 -10.01 -1.13
CA LEU A 180 -24.85 -10.75 -0.12
C LEU A 180 -23.64 -9.94 0.36
N LEU A 181 -22.93 -9.26 -0.55
CA LEU A 181 -21.81 -8.38 -0.19
C LEU A 181 -22.29 -7.21 0.68
N ASN A 182 -23.37 -6.53 0.29
CA ASN A 182 -23.94 -5.44 1.08
C ASN A 182 -24.41 -5.92 2.46
N LYS A 183 -25.05 -7.09 2.53
CA LYS A 183 -25.48 -7.68 3.79
C LYS A 183 -24.30 -8.02 4.71
N PHE A 184 -23.18 -8.45 4.14
CA PHE A 184 -21.97 -8.78 4.89
C PHE A 184 -21.21 -7.54 5.33
N PHE A 185 -20.97 -6.56 4.45
CA PHE A 185 -20.13 -5.40 4.71
C PHE A 185 -20.85 -4.19 5.30
N ILE A 186 -22.15 -4.01 5.03
CA ILE A 186 -22.91 -2.80 5.37
C ILE A 186 -23.95 -3.09 6.47
N GLU A 187 -24.68 -4.21 6.38
CA GLU A 187 -25.80 -4.50 7.30
C GLU A 187 -25.37 -5.21 8.61
N GLN A 188 -24.21 -5.85 8.64
CA GLN A 188 -23.69 -6.54 9.84
C GLN A 188 -22.88 -5.60 10.75
N SER A 189 -22.66 -6.08 11.98
CA SER A 189 -21.74 -5.42 12.92
C SER A 189 -20.35 -5.25 12.30
N PRO A 190 -19.72 -4.06 12.42
CA PRO A 190 -18.45 -3.75 11.75
C PRO A 190 -17.28 -4.65 12.17
N PHE A 191 -17.40 -5.40 13.27
CA PHE A 191 -16.36 -6.31 13.73
C PHE A 191 -16.16 -7.54 12.81
N VAL A 192 -17.24 -8.10 12.25
CA VAL A 192 -17.14 -9.32 11.42
C VAL A 192 -16.44 -9.04 10.09
N PRO A 193 -16.80 -7.99 9.33
CA PRO A 193 -16.09 -7.63 8.10
C PRO A 193 -14.64 -7.23 8.36
N ALA A 194 -14.38 -6.48 9.44
CA ALA A 194 -13.02 -6.11 9.81
C ALA A 194 -12.13 -7.33 10.08
N ALA A 195 -12.63 -8.31 10.83
CA ALA A 195 -11.91 -9.55 11.08
C ALA A 195 -11.64 -10.35 9.80
N ALA A 196 -12.62 -10.43 8.90
CA ALA A 196 -12.45 -11.09 7.60
C ALA A 196 -11.38 -10.40 6.73
N VAL A 197 -11.39 -9.06 6.67
CA VAL A 197 -10.38 -8.29 5.93
C VAL A 197 -8.98 -8.49 6.51
N ILE A 198 -8.84 -8.45 7.84
CA ILE A 198 -7.56 -8.71 8.51
C ILE A 198 -7.06 -10.13 8.21
N PHE A 199 -7.94 -11.13 8.24
CA PHE A 199 -7.59 -12.50 7.91
C PHE A 199 -7.09 -12.62 6.46
N ILE A 200 -7.76 -11.97 5.51
CA ILE A 200 -7.34 -11.94 4.10
C ILE A 200 -5.98 -11.26 3.94
N ILE A 201 -5.76 -10.13 4.62
CA ILE A 201 -4.46 -9.42 4.63
C ILE A 201 -3.35 -10.36 5.09
N LEU A 202 -3.54 -11.02 6.24
CA LEU A 202 -2.55 -11.95 6.80
C LEU A 202 -2.30 -13.13 5.87
N MET A 203 -3.35 -13.69 5.27
CA MET A 203 -3.25 -14.80 4.32
C MET A 203 -2.45 -14.39 3.08
N LEU A 204 -2.76 -13.24 2.47
CA LEU A 204 -2.06 -12.72 1.29
C LEU A 204 -0.58 -12.43 1.58
N MET A 205 -0.29 -11.75 2.71
CA MET A 205 1.07 -11.42 3.07
C MET A 205 1.89 -12.67 3.40
N THR A 206 1.31 -13.65 4.08
CA THR A 206 1.98 -14.92 4.39
C THR A 206 2.26 -15.72 3.13
N GLY A 207 1.28 -15.87 2.25
CA GLY A 207 1.44 -16.57 0.96
C GLY A 207 2.53 -15.93 0.11
N SER A 208 2.49 -14.60 -0.02
CA SER A 208 3.49 -13.86 -0.78
C SER A 208 4.90 -13.95 -0.15
N PHE A 209 4.98 -13.91 1.19
CA PHE A 209 6.24 -14.08 1.91
C PHE A 209 6.87 -15.45 1.62
N LEU A 210 6.08 -16.53 1.66
CA LEU A 210 6.58 -17.89 1.38
C LEU A 210 7.14 -18.00 -0.05
N ILE A 211 6.43 -17.45 -1.04
CA ILE A 211 6.88 -17.42 -2.44
C ILE A 211 8.16 -16.61 -2.58
N SER A 212 8.18 -15.40 -2.00
CA SER A 212 9.34 -14.49 -2.05
C SER A 212 10.58 -15.13 -1.40
N ARG A 213 10.39 -15.77 -0.24
CA ARG A 213 11.44 -16.50 0.47
C ARG A 213 11.99 -17.64 -0.36
N TYR A 214 11.13 -18.43 -0.98
CA TYR A 214 11.54 -19.55 -1.83
C TYR A 214 12.37 -19.09 -3.03
N ILE A 215 11.95 -18.02 -3.71
CA ILE A 215 12.68 -17.43 -4.84
C ILE A 215 14.05 -16.91 -4.38
N TYR A 216 14.10 -16.16 -3.29
CA TYR A 216 15.32 -15.52 -2.82
C TYR A 216 16.37 -16.53 -2.29
N LEU A 217 15.93 -17.62 -1.66
CA LEU A 217 16.82 -18.68 -1.20
C LEU A 217 17.55 -19.38 -2.35
N ARG A 218 16.85 -19.59 -3.48
CA ARG A 218 17.39 -20.24 -4.68
C ARG A 218 18.23 -19.33 -5.57
N LYS A 219 18.27 -18.04 -5.28
CA LYS A 219 19.09 -17.08 -6.03
C LYS A 219 20.56 -17.29 -5.65
N GLU A 220 21.35 -17.70 -6.63
CA GLU A 220 22.80 -17.71 -6.57
C GLU A 220 23.31 -16.28 -6.80
N PHE A 221 24.28 -15.85 -5.98
CA PHE A 221 24.85 -14.51 -5.96
C PHE A 221 26.34 -14.58 -6.26
#